data_AF-A0A6G0AEV2-F1
#
_entry.id   AF-A0A6G0AEV2-F1
#
_cell.length_a   1.000
_cell.length_b   1.000
_cell.length_c   1.000
_cell.angle_alpha   90.00
_cell.angle_beta   90.00
_cell.angle_gamma   90.00
#
_symmetry.space_group_name_H-M   'P 1'
#
loop_
_entity.id
_entity.type
_entity.pdbx_description
1 polymer ?
#
loop_
_entity_poly.entity_id
_entity_poly.type
_entity_poly.pdbx_seq_one_letter_code
_entity_poly.pdbx_strand_id
1 'polypeptide(L)'
;MKRKITAQKRIHFDQSGVIPYRKKDGKTEVLLVTSIRRKNWIVPKGFIEYNMSPFQSAKKEAFEEAGVKGSNTTKILGSYKVKKNGSELLTKIYSMKVTRVFKDYPEKNLRKRKWFSVYDAAKKVEIAELATIIRRLGRNTFRRYEL
;
A
#
# COMPACT_ATOMS: atom_id res chain seq x y z
N MET A 1 39.63 19.10 11.49
CA MET A 1 38.18 19.38 11.30
C MET A 1 37.42 18.07 11.31
N LYS A 2 36.66 17.75 12.37
CA LYS A 2 35.85 16.52 12.46
C LYS A 2 34.42 16.84 11.99
N ARG A 3 33.98 16.24 10.88
CA ARG A 3 32.60 16.35 10.39
C ARG A 3 31.66 15.70 11.40
N LYS A 4 30.72 16.48 11.96
CA LYS A 4 29.59 15.97 12.75
C LYS A 4 28.71 15.13 11.82
N ILE A 5 28.68 13.81 12.02
CA ILE A 5 27.70 12.94 11.39
C ILE A 5 26.38 13.16 12.15
N THR A 6 25.48 13.93 11.56
CA THR A 6 24.13 14.10 12.11
C THR A 6 23.42 12.77 12.02
N ALA A 7 23.11 12.13 13.15
CA ALA A 7 22.30 10.92 13.18
C ALA A 7 20.93 11.24 12.54
N GLN A 8 20.66 10.69 11.36
CA GLN A 8 19.36 10.79 10.71
C GLN A 8 18.33 10.16 11.64
N LYS A 9 17.41 10.96 12.18
CA LYS A 9 16.34 10.49 13.08
C LYS A 9 15.59 9.35 12.39
N ARG A 10 15.74 8.12 12.89
CA ARG A 10 15.05 6.94 12.35
C ARG A 10 13.55 7.12 12.54
N ILE A 11 12.82 7.36 11.46
CA ILE A 11 11.36 7.40 11.48
C ILE A 11 10.87 5.98 11.76
N HIS A 12 10.19 5.78 12.88
CA HIS A 12 9.52 4.53 13.21
C HIS A 12 8.14 4.51 12.54
N PHE A 13 7.82 3.42 11.85
CA PHE A 13 6.51 3.21 11.24
C PHE A 13 5.78 2.15 12.05
N ASP A 14 4.52 2.40 12.39
CA ASP A 14 3.68 1.44 13.11
C ASP A 14 3.05 0.44 12.14
N GLN A 15 2.70 0.93 10.96
CA GLN A 15 1.96 0.17 9.95
C GLN A 15 2.65 0.23 8.59
N SER A 16 2.36 -0.77 7.77
CA SER A 16 2.73 -0.79 6.37
C SER A 16 1.60 -1.33 5.50
N GLY A 17 1.58 -0.89 4.25
CA GLY A 17 0.62 -1.34 3.26
C GLY A 17 1.16 -1.26 1.85
N VAL A 18 0.47 -1.91 0.93
CA VAL A 18 0.78 -1.85 -0.51
C VAL A 18 -0.36 -1.18 -1.27
N ILE A 19 -0.05 -0.55 -2.39
CA ILE A 19 -1.01 -0.28 -3.46
C ILE A 19 -0.84 -1.43 -4.48
N PRO A 20 -1.69 -2.47 -4.44
CA PRO A 20 -1.65 -3.53 -5.42
C PRO A 20 -2.16 -2.97 -6.74
N TYR A 21 -1.41 -3.16 -7.81
CA TYR A 21 -1.79 -2.68 -9.13
C TYR A 21 -1.56 -3.72 -10.21
N ARG A 22 -2.30 -3.60 -11.30
CA ARG A 22 -2.08 -4.36 -12.54
C ARG A 22 -2.12 -3.43 -13.73
N LYS A 23 -1.57 -3.90 -14.85
CA LYS A 23 -1.78 -3.30 -16.16
C LYS A 23 -2.83 -4.12 -16.90
N LYS A 24 -3.90 -3.47 -17.34
CA LYS A 24 -4.95 -4.07 -18.16
C LYS A 24 -5.23 -3.11 -19.32
N ASP A 25 -5.11 -3.59 -20.55
CA ASP A 25 -5.36 -2.82 -21.77
C ASP A 25 -4.59 -1.47 -21.80
N GLY A 26 -3.30 -1.52 -21.44
CA GLY A 26 -2.41 -0.35 -21.34
C GLY A 26 -2.65 0.55 -20.11
N LYS A 27 -3.76 0.38 -19.39
CA LYS A 27 -4.16 1.21 -18.25
C LYS A 27 -3.72 0.60 -16.92
N THR A 28 -3.35 1.45 -15.97
CA THR A 28 -3.07 1.01 -14.58
C THR A 28 -4.39 0.92 -13.82
N GLU A 29 -4.66 -0.24 -13.24
CA GLU A 29 -5.74 -0.44 -12.28
C GLU A 29 -5.17 -0.70 -10.88
N VAL A 30 -5.85 -0.21 -9.86
CA VAL A 30 -5.52 -0.38 -8.44
C VAL A 30 -6.57 -1.23 -7.76
N LEU A 31 -6.14 -2.18 -6.94
CA LEU A 31 -7.04 -2.97 -6.10
C LEU A 31 -7.23 -2.28 -4.76
N LEU A 32 -8.49 -2.05 -4.38
CA LEU A 32 -8.87 -1.64 -3.04
C LEU A 32 -9.67 -2.75 -2.36
N VAL A 33 -9.65 -2.74 -1.03
CA VAL A 33 -10.51 -3.57 -0.18
C VAL A 33 -11.34 -2.69 0.74
N THR A 34 -12.48 -3.18 1.21
CA THR A 34 -13.24 -2.49 2.25
C THR A 34 -12.65 -2.78 3.63
N SER A 35 -12.54 -1.77 4.48
CA SER A 35 -12.34 -1.98 5.92
C SER A 35 -13.48 -2.82 6.50
N ILE A 36 -13.20 -3.63 7.53
CA ILE A 36 -14.20 -4.56 8.07
C ILE A 36 -15.39 -3.84 8.69
N ARG A 37 -15.14 -2.88 9.59
CA ARG A 37 -16.18 -2.22 10.39
C ARG A 37 -16.95 -1.15 9.62
N ARG A 38 -16.24 -0.19 9.03
CA ARG A 38 -16.84 0.99 8.38
C ARG A 38 -17.15 0.77 6.90
N LYS A 39 -16.68 -0.32 6.31
CA LYS A 39 -16.81 -0.64 4.88
C LYS A 39 -16.23 0.42 3.92
N ASN A 40 -15.43 1.37 4.43
CA ASN A 40 -14.69 2.34 3.62
C ASN A 40 -13.63 1.64 2.78
N TRP A 41 -13.40 2.14 1.56
CA TRP A 41 -12.35 1.61 0.68
C TRP A 41 -10.96 2.05 1.17
N ILE A 42 -10.06 1.08 1.27
CA ILE A 42 -8.68 1.23 1.72
C ILE A 42 -7.76 0.38 0.84
N VAL A 43 -6.46 0.62 1.00
CA VAL A 43 -5.43 -0.28 0.51
C VAL A 43 -5.14 -1.36 1.56
N PRO A 44 -4.68 -2.56 1.17
CA PRO A 44 -4.30 -3.58 2.14
C PRO A 44 -3.15 -3.10 3.03
N LYS A 45 -3.33 -3.19 4.36
CA LYS A 45 -2.35 -2.68 5.33
C LYS A 45 -2.56 -3.28 6.71
N GLY A 46 -1.49 -3.31 7.50
CA GLY A 46 -1.53 -3.77 8.88
C GLY A 46 -0.34 -3.29 9.69
N PHE A 47 -0.25 -3.79 10.92
CA PHE A 47 0.93 -3.52 11.77
C PHE A 47 2.15 -4.22 11.20
N ILE A 48 3.32 -3.61 11.39
CA ILE A 48 4.57 -4.26 11.01
C ILE A 48 4.85 -5.37 12.02
N GLU A 49 4.73 -6.61 11.55
CA GLU A 49 5.00 -7.79 12.36
C GLU A 49 6.45 -7.87 12.82
N TYR A 50 6.65 -8.47 13.99
CA TYR A 50 7.97 -8.74 14.53
C TYR A 50 8.81 -9.56 13.54
N ASN A 51 10.09 -9.22 13.41
CA ASN A 51 11.03 -9.83 12.45
C ASN A 51 10.65 -9.73 10.96
N MET A 52 9.70 -8.88 10.60
CA MET A 52 9.42 -8.57 9.19
C MET A 52 9.90 -7.17 8.82
N SER A 53 10.47 -7.03 7.62
CA SER A 53 10.60 -5.70 7.03
C SER A 53 9.20 -5.14 6.76
N PRO A 54 9.03 -3.80 6.76
CA PRO A 54 7.72 -3.21 6.49
C PRO A 54 7.10 -3.65 5.16
N PHE A 55 7.91 -3.90 4.12
CA PHE A 55 7.39 -4.40 2.85
C PHE A 55 6.94 -5.87 2.93
N GLN A 56 7.63 -6.72 3.70
CA GLN A 56 7.19 -8.10 3.92
C GLN A 56 5.83 -8.15 4.63
N SER A 57 5.65 -7.39 5.72
CA SER A 57 4.35 -7.31 6.40
C SER A 57 3.26 -6.79 5.45
N ALA A 58 3.55 -5.75 4.68
CA ALA A 58 2.59 -5.19 3.72
C ALA A 58 2.16 -6.19 2.63
N LYS A 59 3.05 -7.08 2.18
CA LYS A 59 2.71 -8.17 1.24
C LYS A 59 1.85 -9.25 1.89
N LYS A 60 2.13 -9.58 3.15
CA LYS A 60 1.33 -10.54 3.92
C LYS A 60 -0.11 -10.05 4.03
N GLU A 61 -0.29 -8.78 4.41
CA GLU A 61 -1.59 -8.11 4.45
C GLU A 61 -2.30 -8.09 3.09
N ALA A 62 -1.56 -7.88 1.99
CA ALA A 62 -2.14 -7.95 0.64
C ALA A 62 -2.70 -9.33 0.29
N PHE A 63 -2.06 -10.40 0.79
CA PHE A 63 -2.59 -11.75 0.63
C PHE A 63 -3.79 -12.00 1.54
N GLU A 64 -3.68 -11.63 2.83
CA GLU A 64 -4.70 -11.90 3.84
C GLU A 64 -5.99 -11.11 3.57
N GLU A 65 -5.88 -9.79 3.35
CA GLU A 65 -7.02 -8.90 3.20
C GLU A 65 -7.60 -8.91 1.78
N ALA A 66 -6.77 -9.11 0.76
CA ALA A 66 -7.14 -8.91 -0.64
C ALA A 66 -6.94 -10.14 -1.55
N GLY A 67 -6.32 -11.21 -1.05
CA GLY A 67 -6.07 -12.42 -1.81
C GLY A 67 -5.17 -12.20 -3.02
N VAL A 68 -4.15 -11.33 -2.92
CA VAL A 68 -3.21 -11.07 -4.02
C VAL A 68 -1.76 -11.26 -3.61
N LYS A 69 -0.96 -11.77 -4.54
CA LYS A 69 0.51 -11.78 -4.46
C LYS A 69 1.08 -10.98 -5.63
N GLY A 70 2.28 -10.44 -5.43
CA GLY A 70 2.93 -9.59 -6.42
C GLY A 70 4.45 -9.71 -6.42
N SER A 71 5.07 -8.88 -7.27
CA SER A 71 6.52 -8.81 -7.42
C SER A 71 7.25 -8.49 -6.11
N ASN A 72 8.46 -9.02 -5.95
CA ASN A 72 9.35 -8.62 -4.85
C ASN A 72 10.02 -7.26 -5.09
N THR A 73 10.01 -6.75 -6.32
CA THR A 73 10.40 -5.37 -6.62
C THR A 73 9.42 -4.41 -5.94
N THR A 74 9.97 -3.48 -5.17
CA THR A 74 9.21 -2.54 -4.37
C THR A 74 9.64 -1.11 -4.64
N LYS A 75 8.67 -0.19 -4.64
CA LYS A 75 8.93 1.26 -4.62
C LYS A 75 8.16 1.86 -3.46
N ILE A 76 8.83 2.65 -2.64
CA ILE A 76 8.18 3.45 -1.60
C ILE A 76 7.41 4.57 -2.31
N LEU A 77 6.11 4.66 -2.07
CA LEU A 77 5.26 5.68 -2.68
C LEU A 77 4.99 6.87 -1.74
N GLY A 78 5.11 6.63 -0.43
CA GLY A 78 4.96 7.65 0.60
C GLY A 78 4.54 7.06 1.93
N SER A 79 4.04 7.93 2.80
CA SER A 79 3.43 7.57 4.07
C SER A 79 2.32 8.55 4.43
N TYR A 80 1.44 8.15 5.34
CA TYR A 80 0.42 9.02 5.91
C TYR A 80 0.20 8.68 7.38
N LYS A 81 -0.43 9.61 8.11
CA LYS A 81 -0.72 9.50 9.53
C LYS A 81 -2.22 9.37 9.75
N VAL A 82 -2.62 8.57 10.73
CA VAL A 82 -4.00 8.50 11.20
C VAL A 82 -4.02 8.62 12.71
N LYS A 83 -4.89 9.49 13.23
CA LYS A 83 -5.18 9.54 14.67
C LYS A 83 -6.19 8.46 15.02
N LYS A 84 -5.85 7.57 15.94
CA LYS A 84 -6.71 6.51 16.46
C LYS A 84 -6.59 6.45 17.97
N ASN A 85 -7.71 6.64 18.67
CA ASN A 85 -7.80 6.58 20.14
C ASN A 85 -6.75 7.44 20.86
N GLY A 86 -6.52 8.67 20.39
CA GLY A 86 -5.52 9.58 20.97
C GLY A 86 -4.07 9.33 20.55
N SER A 87 -3.77 8.21 19.87
CA SER A 87 -2.45 7.90 19.32
C SER A 87 -2.36 8.21 17.83
N GLU A 88 -1.17 8.56 17.36
CA GLU A 88 -0.89 8.74 15.93
C GLU A 88 -0.23 7.47 15.37
N LEU A 89 -0.82 6.90 14.31
CA LEU A 89 -0.28 5.75 13.60
C LEU A 89 0.32 6.20 12.26
N LEU A 90 1.62 5.98 12.08
CA LEU A 90 2.33 6.26 10.84
C LEU A 90 2.36 5.03 9.93
N THR A 91 1.72 5.13 8.76
CA THR A 91 1.63 4.04 7.78
C THR A 91 2.55 4.29 6.59
N LYS A 92 3.42 3.33 6.27
CA LYS A 92 4.27 3.36 5.07
C LYS A 92 3.62 2.64 3.90
N ILE A 93 3.64 3.24 2.71
CA ILE A 93 2.98 2.71 1.51
C ILE A 93 3.99 2.37 0.42
N TYR A 94 3.85 1.15 -0.10
CA TYR A 94 4.66 0.60 -1.18
C TYR A 94 3.82 0.33 -2.43
N SER A 95 4.45 0.29 -3.60
CA SER A 95 3.81 -0.28 -4.80
C SER A 95 3.97 -1.80 -4.81
N MET A 96 3.00 -2.51 -5.39
CA MET A 96 3.13 -3.94 -5.65
C MET A 96 2.44 -4.32 -6.96
N LYS A 97 3.21 -4.76 -7.97
CA LYS A 97 2.63 -5.30 -9.21
C LYS A 97 2.04 -6.65 -8.91
N VAL A 98 0.72 -6.81 -9.05
CA VAL A 98 0.04 -8.07 -8.82
C VAL A 98 0.43 -9.07 -9.91
N THR A 99 0.88 -10.25 -9.48
CA THR A 99 1.24 -11.38 -10.35
C THR A 99 0.28 -12.54 -10.20
N ARG A 100 -0.43 -12.63 -9.06
CA ARG A 100 -1.42 -13.69 -8.82
C ARG A 100 -2.59 -13.17 -7.99
N VAL A 101 -3.79 -13.61 -8.36
CA VAL A 101 -5.05 -13.34 -7.66
C VAL A 101 -5.66 -14.67 -7.23
N PHE A 102 -5.94 -14.81 -5.94
CA PHE A 102 -6.50 -16.01 -5.33
C PHE A 102 -8.03 -15.88 -5.17
N LYS A 103 -8.74 -17.00 -5.33
CA LYS A 103 -10.18 -17.10 -5.04
C LYS A 103 -10.43 -17.41 -3.57
N ASP A 104 -9.58 -18.24 -2.98
CA ASP A 104 -9.60 -18.58 -1.57
C ASP A 104 -8.42 -17.92 -0.83
N TYR A 105 -8.72 -17.17 0.21
CA TYR A 105 -7.76 -16.39 1.01
C TYR A 105 -8.38 -16.04 2.38
N PRO A 106 -7.54 -15.73 3.38
CA PRO A 106 -7.97 -15.66 4.79
C PRO A 106 -9.20 -14.77 5.05
N GLU A 107 -9.24 -13.55 4.51
CA GLU A 107 -10.33 -12.61 4.79
C GLU A 107 -11.38 -12.48 3.68
N LYS A 108 -11.50 -13.49 2.80
CA LYS A 108 -12.39 -13.46 1.63
C LYS A 108 -13.85 -13.15 1.95
N ASN A 109 -14.32 -13.52 3.14
CA ASN A 109 -15.70 -13.32 3.59
C ASN A 109 -15.87 -12.06 4.45
N LEU A 110 -14.79 -11.37 4.82
CA LEU A 110 -14.83 -10.20 5.71
C LEU A 110 -14.80 -8.89 4.94
N ARG A 111 -14.21 -8.89 3.73
CA ARG A 111 -13.97 -7.71 2.90
C ARG A 111 -14.47 -7.90 1.48
N LYS A 112 -14.95 -6.80 0.88
CA LYS A 112 -15.11 -6.71 -0.57
C LYS A 112 -13.79 -6.21 -1.17
N ARG A 113 -13.40 -6.75 -2.32
CA ARG A 113 -12.27 -6.24 -3.12
C ARG A 113 -12.76 -5.79 -4.50
N LYS A 114 -12.19 -4.72 -5.05
CA LYS A 114 -12.53 -4.25 -6.39
C LYS A 114 -11.35 -3.53 -7.04
N TRP A 115 -11.18 -3.78 -8.35
CA TRP A 115 -10.24 -3.05 -9.20
C TRP A 115 -10.87 -1.74 -9.65
N PHE A 116 -10.08 -0.67 -9.59
CA PHE A 116 -10.47 0.69 -9.97
C PHE A 116 -9.41 1.28 -10.90
N SER A 117 -9.80 2.26 -11.72
CA SER A 117 -8.83 3.15 -12.32
C SER A 117 -8.06 3.90 -11.22
N VAL A 118 -6.86 4.40 -11.51
CA VAL A 118 -6.10 5.24 -10.56
C VAL A 118 -6.91 6.45 -10.09
N TYR A 119 -7.66 7.06 -11.01
CA TYR A 119 -8.50 8.23 -10.72
C TYR A 119 -9.63 7.88 -9.75
N ASP A 120 -10.37 6.81 -10.02
CA ASP A 120 -11.50 6.39 -9.18
C ASP A 120 -11.01 5.89 -7.82
N ALA A 121 -9.91 5.14 -7.78
CA ALA A 121 -9.32 4.68 -6.53
C ALA A 121 -8.98 5.85 -5.60
N ALA A 122 -8.38 6.91 -6.15
CA ALA A 122 -8.06 8.11 -5.38
C ALA A 122 -9.29 8.89 -4.89
N LYS A 123 -10.45 8.75 -5.56
CA LYS A 123 -11.72 9.31 -5.10
C LYS A 123 -12.43 8.45 -4.04
N LYS A 124 -12.11 7.15 -3.96
CA LYS A 124 -12.77 6.21 -3.05
C LYS A 124 -12.16 6.15 -1.66
N VAL A 125 -10.89 6.52 -1.51
CA VAL A 125 -10.22 6.55 -0.20
C VAL A 125 -10.50 7.87 0.52
N GLU A 126 -10.72 7.83 1.82
CA GLU A 126 -11.03 9.03 2.63
C GLU A 126 -9.78 9.84 3.01
N ILE A 127 -8.62 9.17 3.07
CA ILE A 127 -7.37 9.81 3.49
C ILE A 127 -6.78 10.57 2.29
N ALA A 128 -6.72 11.90 2.40
CA ALA A 128 -6.29 12.78 1.33
C ALA A 128 -4.83 12.51 0.88
N GLU A 129 -3.94 12.21 1.82
CA GLU A 129 -2.55 11.82 1.55
C GLU A 129 -2.51 10.49 0.79
N LEU A 130 -3.33 9.52 1.16
CA LEU A 130 -3.41 8.24 0.43
C LEU A 130 -3.94 8.44 -0.99
N ALA A 131 -4.95 9.29 -1.18
CA ALA A 131 -5.42 9.66 -2.53
C ALA A 131 -4.29 10.26 -3.37
N THR A 132 -3.47 11.13 -2.77
CA THR A 132 -2.30 11.72 -3.43
C THR A 132 -1.24 10.66 -3.78
N ILE A 133 -0.96 9.72 -2.88
CA ILE A 133 -0.05 8.60 -3.11
C ILE A 133 -0.56 7.71 -4.26
N ILE A 134 -1.85 7.38 -4.30
CA ILE A 134 -2.47 6.61 -5.38
C ILE A 134 -2.30 7.32 -6.73
N ARG A 135 -2.55 8.64 -6.81
CA ARG A 135 -2.39 9.42 -8.05
C ARG A 135 -0.96 9.39 -8.60
N ARG A 136 0.05 9.34 -7.72
CA ARG A 136 1.46 9.25 -8.13
C ARG A 136 1.78 7.95 -8.87
N LEU A 137 1.11 6.84 -8.53
CA LEU A 137 1.29 5.57 -9.24
C LEU A 137 0.88 5.65 -10.73
N GLY A 138 -0.12 6.49 -11.06
CA GLY A 138 -0.57 6.71 -12.43
C GLY A 138 0.36 7.58 -13.28
N ARG A 139 1.22 8.39 -12.65
CA ARG A 139 2.17 9.29 -13.32
C ARG A 139 3.49 8.56 -13.54
N ASN A 140 3.60 7.84 -14.66
CA ASN A 140 4.84 7.32 -15.27
C ASN A 140 6.02 7.04 -14.32
N THR A 141 5.80 6.30 -13.24
CA THR A 141 6.88 5.83 -12.35
C THR A 141 7.63 4.62 -12.94
N PHE A 142 7.38 4.29 -14.21
CA PHE A 142 7.95 3.15 -14.95
C PHE A 142 8.81 3.61 -16.14
N ARG A 143 9.41 4.81 -16.10
CA ARG A 143 10.48 5.13 -17.05
C ARG A 143 11.61 4.13 -16.82
N ARG A 144 11.86 3.35 -17.89
CA ARG A 144 12.91 2.34 -18.05
C ARG A 144 14.24 2.80 -17.45
N TYR A 145 14.87 1.93 -16.67
CA TYR A 145 16.32 1.80 -16.72
C TYR A 145 16.58 0.51 -17.51
N GLU A 146 16.55 0.65 -18.83
CA GLU A 146 17.20 -0.26 -19.77
C GLU A 146 18.22 0.63 -20.49
N LEU A 147 19.47 0.56 -20.04
CA LEU A 147 20.69 0.79 -20.79
C LEU A 147 21.64 -0.33 -20.39
#